data_AF-A0A972GFU6-F1
#
_entry.id   AF-A0A972GFU6-F1
#
_cell.length_a   1.000
_cell.length_b   1.000
_cell.length_c   1.000
_cell.angle_alpha   90.00
_cell.angle_beta   90.00
_cell.angle_gamma   90.00
#
_symmetry.space_group_name_H-M   'P 1'
#
loop_
_entity.id
_entity.type
_entity.pdbx_description
1 polymer ?
#
loop_
_entity_poly.entity_id
_entity_poly.type
_entity_poly.pdbx_seq_one_letter_code
_entity_poly.pdbx_strand_id
1 'polypeptide(L)'
;METRLYDRHGKSAGNIDIVLVSYDDAGQITDFGALEIQAVYISGNIRKPFTAYMRDPANQTDLDWSGKKDYPRADYLSSSRKRLAPQLIYKGGILNAWGRKIAVAVDSAFFATLPTLTQVPKEQADVAWLVYELQSSNKQGGYRIVSNQIVYTQFTTALQRITNADPGAESDFLRLLQRKLDEKQLSSGKSPKTSSLLDAFTPDEASEE
;
A
#
# COMPACT_ATOMS: atom_id res chain seq x y z
N MET A 1 -15.00 -15.53 7.14
CA MET A 1 -13.99 -16.01 8.11
C MET A 1 -12.60 -15.69 7.57
N GLU A 2 -11.62 -15.50 8.45
CA GLU A 2 -10.22 -15.39 8.04
C GLU A 2 -9.72 -16.76 7.58
N THR A 3 -9.12 -16.83 6.39
CA THR A 3 -8.74 -18.10 5.78
C THR A 3 -7.33 -18.03 5.22
N ARG A 4 -6.49 -19.03 5.55
CA ARG A 4 -5.14 -19.12 5.01
C ARG A 4 -5.14 -19.49 3.53
N LEU A 5 -4.34 -18.77 2.74
CA LEU A 5 -4.13 -19.00 1.32
C LEU A 5 -2.74 -19.61 1.09
N TYR A 6 -2.67 -20.61 0.21
CA TYR A 6 -1.43 -21.30 -0.16
C TYR A 6 -1.14 -21.12 -1.65
N ASP A 7 0.15 -21.02 -1.98
CA ASP A 7 0.62 -21.06 -3.37
C ASP A 7 0.67 -22.49 -3.91
N ARG A 8 1.04 -22.63 -5.19
CA ARG A 8 1.16 -23.93 -5.88
C ARG A 8 2.20 -24.89 -5.26
N HIS A 9 3.07 -24.41 -4.39
CA HIS A 9 4.10 -25.18 -3.70
C HIS A 9 3.74 -25.46 -2.24
N GLY A 10 2.52 -25.09 -1.80
CA GLY A 10 2.08 -25.24 -0.43
C GLY A 10 2.68 -24.23 0.54
N LYS A 11 3.34 -23.17 0.06
CA LYS A 11 3.81 -22.07 0.92
C LYS A 11 2.67 -21.09 1.15
N SER A 12 2.61 -20.51 2.35
CA SER A 12 1.56 -19.54 2.66
C SER A 12 1.78 -18.23 1.89
N ALA A 13 0.73 -17.78 1.22
CA ALA A 13 0.64 -16.45 0.59
C ALA A 13 0.02 -15.39 1.54
N GLY A 14 -0.24 -15.78 2.80
CA GLY A 14 -0.95 -14.98 3.80
C GLY A 14 -2.36 -15.52 4.09
N ASN A 15 -3.11 -14.77 4.90
CA ASN A 15 -4.51 -15.04 5.22
C ASN A 15 -5.41 -14.01 4.54
N ILE A 16 -6.52 -14.43 3.95
CA ILE A 16 -7.57 -13.52 3.47
C ILE A 16 -8.43 -13.12 4.68
N ASP A 17 -8.66 -11.82 4.88
CA ASP A 17 -9.41 -11.31 6.03
C ASP A 17 -10.83 -11.89 6.10
N ILE A 18 -11.56 -11.82 4.97
CA ILE A 18 -12.93 -12.33 4.87
C ILE A 18 -13.09 -13.09 3.56
N VAL A 19 -13.44 -14.37 3.65
CA VAL A 19 -13.97 -15.14 2.51
C VAL A 19 -15.49 -15.20 2.60
N LEU A 20 -16.17 -14.80 1.52
CA LEU A 20 -17.59 -15.01 1.30
C LEU A 20 -17.77 -16.22 0.40
N VAL A 21 -18.61 -17.17 0.82
CA VAL A 21 -18.89 -18.39 0.06
C VAL A 21 -20.36 -18.43 -0.35
N SER A 22 -20.60 -18.92 -1.56
CA SER A 22 -21.90 -19.38 -2.03
C SER A 22 -21.96 -20.90 -1.86
N TYR A 23 -23.11 -21.42 -1.43
CA TYR A 23 -23.32 -22.85 -1.26
C TYR A 23 -24.72 -23.27 -1.73
N ASP A 24 -24.87 -24.52 -2.13
CA ASP A 24 -26.15 -25.10 -2.54
C ASP A 24 -26.98 -25.61 -1.35
N ASP A 25 -28.18 -26.14 -1.62
CA ASP A 25 -29.08 -26.66 -0.57
C ASP A 25 -28.49 -27.86 0.20
N ALA A 26 -27.47 -28.52 -0.34
CA ALA A 26 -26.75 -29.61 0.31
C ALA A 26 -25.55 -29.11 1.15
N GLY A 27 -25.28 -27.81 1.16
CA GLY A 27 -24.17 -27.19 1.86
C GLY A 27 -22.83 -27.29 1.12
N GLN A 28 -22.82 -27.64 -0.16
CA GLN A 28 -21.60 -27.70 -0.96
C GLN A 28 -21.24 -26.31 -1.50
N ILE A 29 -19.97 -25.92 -1.39
CA ILE A 29 -19.49 -24.63 -1.87
C ILE A 29 -19.54 -24.60 -3.41
N THR A 30 -20.22 -23.61 -3.96
CA THR A 30 -20.39 -23.41 -5.41
C THR A 30 -19.52 -22.27 -5.96
N ASP A 31 -19.26 -21.25 -5.15
CA ASP A 31 -18.41 -20.11 -5.50
C ASP A 31 -17.87 -19.42 -4.24
N PHE A 32 -16.87 -18.56 -4.41
CA PHE A 32 -16.39 -17.68 -3.34
C PHE A 32 -15.80 -16.38 -3.87
N GLY A 33 -15.84 -15.36 -3.01
CA GLY A 33 -15.13 -14.10 -3.18
C GLY A 33 -14.32 -13.76 -1.93
N ALA A 34 -13.34 -12.89 -2.10
CA ALA A 34 -12.52 -12.39 -1.00
C ALA A 34 -12.84 -10.93 -0.69
N LEU A 35 -12.69 -10.55 0.57
CA LEU A 35 -12.68 -9.17 1.04
C LEU A 35 -11.44 -8.97 1.89
N GLU A 36 -10.65 -7.96 1.53
CA GLU A 36 -9.48 -7.49 2.26
C GLU A 36 -9.76 -6.11 2.85
N ILE A 37 -9.36 -5.88 4.10
CA ILE A 37 -9.55 -4.61 4.79
C ILE A 37 -8.19 -3.95 4.96
N GLN A 38 -7.99 -2.81 4.29
CA GLN A 38 -6.72 -2.11 4.31
C GLN A 38 -6.80 -0.85 5.17
N ALA A 39 -6.30 -0.97 6.40
CA ALA A 39 -6.05 0.18 7.30
C ALA A 39 -4.72 0.88 6.99
N VAL A 40 -4.58 2.10 7.48
CA VAL A 40 -3.42 2.97 7.23
C VAL A 40 -2.39 2.82 8.35
N TYR A 41 -1.11 2.72 7.98
CA TYR A 41 0.01 2.90 8.90
C TYR A 41 0.07 4.33 9.44
N ILE A 42 0.76 4.49 10.56
CA ILE A 42 1.15 5.82 11.05
C ILE A 42 2.66 6.00 10.93
N SER A 43 3.07 7.24 10.67
CA SER A 43 4.40 7.73 11.03
C SER A 43 4.31 8.45 12.38
N GLY A 44 5.45 8.66 13.05
CA GLY A 44 5.46 9.21 14.41
C GLY A 44 5.25 8.13 15.47
N ASN A 45 4.89 8.54 16.69
CA ASN A 45 4.78 7.63 17.83
C ASN A 45 3.59 7.99 18.73
N ILE A 46 2.66 7.05 18.89
CA ILE A 46 1.45 7.26 19.70
C ILE A 46 1.66 7.10 21.21
N ARG A 47 2.79 6.52 21.64
CA ARG A 47 3.05 6.23 23.06
C ARG A 47 3.03 7.49 23.92
N LYS A 48 3.68 8.56 23.47
CA LYS A 48 3.76 9.83 24.21
C LYS A 48 2.39 10.53 24.34
N PRO A 49 1.63 10.77 23.25
CA PRO A 49 0.28 11.34 23.37
C PRO A 49 -0.65 10.44 24.19
N PHE A 50 -0.58 9.12 24.01
CA PHE A 50 -1.36 8.19 24.83
C PHE A 50 -1.02 8.29 26.33
N THR A 51 0.27 8.30 26.67
CA THR A 51 0.72 8.44 28.06
C THR A 51 0.29 9.77 28.66
N ALA A 52 0.32 10.85 27.87
CA ALA A 52 -0.17 12.16 28.33
C ALA A 52 -1.66 12.07 28.65
N TYR A 53 -2.47 11.61 27.70
CA TYR A 53 -3.92 11.43 27.87
C TYR A 53 -4.25 10.60 29.11
N MET A 54 -3.58 9.47 29.29
CA MET A 54 -3.83 8.54 30.41
C MET A 54 -3.48 9.09 31.80
N ARG A 55 -2.74 10.20 31.91
CA ARG A 55 -2.48 10.84 33.21
C ARG A 55 -3.72 11.48 33.79
N ASP A 56 -4.59 12.01 32.94
CA ASP A 56 -5.83 12.64 33.35
C ASP A 56 -6.84 12.68 32.19
N PRO A 57 -7.48 11.54 31.87
CA PRO A 57 -8.39 11.46 30.72
C PRO A 57 -9.57 12.43 30.82
N ALA A 58 -10.04 12.70 32.03
CA ALA A 58 -11.19 13.57 32.28
C ALA A 58 -10.90 15.03 31.90
N ASN A 59 -9.65 15.49 32.09
CA ASN A 59 -9.23 16.85 31.75
C ASN A 59 -8.41 16.94 30.45
N GLN A 60 -8.23 15.84 29.72
CA GLN A 60 -7.46 15.78 28.46
C GLN A 60 -8.29 15.33 27.27
N THR A 61 -9.60 15.56 27.28
CA THR A 61 -10.49 15.23 26.16
C THR A 61 -10.12 15.96 24.86
N ASP A 62 -9.55 17.16 24.97
CA ASP A 62 -9.15 18.01 23.84
C ASP A 62 -7.63 18.03 23.64
N LEU A 63 -6.94 16.92 23.98
CA LEU A 63 -5.48 16.82 23.87
C LEU A 63 -5.01 17.03 22.42
N ASP A 64 -4.37 18.17 22.16
CA ASP A 64 -3.68 18.44 20.90
C ASP A 64 -2.18 18.07 21.00
N TRP A 65 -1.75 17.25 20.05
CA TRP A 65 -0.35 16.82 19.92
C TRP A 65 0.30 17.23 18.59
N SER A 66 -0.41 17.99 17.75
CA SER A 66 -0.02 18.34 16.37
C SER A 66 1.31 19.09 16.28
N GLY A 67 1.61 19.96 17.25
CA GLY A 67 2.84 20.75 17.31
C GLY A 67 4.06 20.04 17.93
N LYS A 68 3.92 18.78 18.37
CA LYS A 68 4.98 18.07 19.11
C LYS A 68 5.78 17.14 18.21
N LYS A 69 7.05 16.95 18.58
CA LYS A 69 7.92 15.96 17.93
C LYS A 69 7.27 14.58 17.94
N ASP A 70 7.42 13.87 16.83
CA ASP A 70 6.87 12.52 16.60
C ASP A 70 5.33 12.47 16.57
N TYR A 71 4.66 13.57 16.21
CA TYR A 71 3.20 13.62 16.04
C TYR A 71 2.73 12.47 15.15
N PRO A 72 1.83 11.59 15.64
CA PRO A 72 1.32 10.48 14.86
C PRO A 72 0.45 11.01 13.71
N ARG A 73 0.78 10.60 12.49
CA ARG A 73 0.01 10.96 11.28
C ARG A 73 -0.07 9.77 10.35
N ALA A 74 -1.15 9.70 9.58
CA ALA A 74 -1.32 8.70 8.54
C ALA A 74 -0.11 8.68 7.59
N ASP A 75 0.49 7.50 7.40
CA ASP A 75 1.53 7.24 6.42
C ASP A 75 0.93 6.50 5.24
N TYR A 76 0.27 7.25 4.37
CA TYR A 76 -0.41 6.70 3.19
C TYR A 76 0.58 6.04 2.21
N LEU A 77 1.79 6.58 2.06
CA LEU A 77 2.80 6.05 1.14
C LEU A 77 3.32 4.67 1.58
N SER A 78 3.63 4.51 2.87
CA SER A 78 3.98 3.18 3.40
C SER A 78 2.78 2.24 3.35
N SER A 79 1.56 2.74 3.57
CA SER A 79 0.34 1.92 3.53
C SER A 79 0.07 1.33 2.16
N SER A 80 0.24 2.12 1.10
CA SER A 80 0.11 1.62 -0.27
C SER A 80 1.24 0.66 -0.63
N ARG A 81 2.51 1.05 -0.42
CA ARG A 81 3.67 0.30 -0.92
C ARG A 81 4.06 -0.93 -0.10
N LYS A 82 3.88 -0.89 1.23
CA LYS A 82 4.33 -1.97 2.13
C LYS A 82 3.21 -2.89 2.59
N ARG A 83 1.95 -2.52 2.37
CA ARG A 83 0.79 -3.35 2.71
C ARG A 83 -0.09 -3.62 1.51
N LEU A 84 -0.76 -2.60 0.97
CA LEU A 84 -1.76 -2.81 -0.08
C LEU A 84 -1.17 -3.54 -1.30
N ALA A 85 -0.07 -3.04 -1.86
CA ALA A 85 0.57 -3.64 -3.02
C ALA A 85 1.03 -5.09 -2.77
N PRO A 86 1.82 -5.41 -1.71
CA PRO A 86 2.15 -6.79 -1.41
C PRO A 86 0.92 -7.71 -1.24
N GLN A 87 -0.13 -7.26 -0.56
CA GLN A 87 -1.35 -8.06 -0.38
C GLN A 87 -2.03 -8.36 -1.72
N LEU A 88 -2.14 -7.36 -2.60
CA LEU A 88 -2.67 -7.55 -3.95
C LEU A 88 -1.79 -8.48 -4.78
N ILE A 89 -0.46 -8.35 -4.72
CA ILE A 89 0.47 -9.20 -5.48
C ILE A 89 0.32 -10.67 -5.06
N TYR A 90 0.42 -10.97 -3.76
CA TYR A 90 0.46 -12.36 -3.29
C TYR A 90 -0.92 -13.01 -3.25
N LYS A 91 -1.90 -12.35 -2.64
CA LYS A 91 -3.24 -12.93 -2.48
C LYS A 91 -4.11 -12.65 -3.70
N GLY A 92 -4.15 -11.38 -4.13
CA GLY A 92 -4.92 -10.96 -5.30
C GLY A 92 -4.45 -11.65 -6.59
N GLY A 93 -3.14 -11.86 -6.75
CA GLY A 93 -2.59 -12.59 -7.89
C GLY A 93 -3.08 -14.04 -7.98
N ILE A 94 -3.15 -14.74 -6.85
CA ILE A 94 -3.69 -16.12 -6.80
C ILE A 94 -5.20 -16.11 -7.10
N LEU A 95 -5.97 -15.22 -6.46
CA LEU A 95 -7.40 -15.11 -6.67
C LEU A 95 -7.74 -14.78 -8.13
N ASN A 96 -7.02 -13.84 -8.73
CA ASN A 96 -7.19 -13.47 -10.13
C ASN A 96 -6.84 -14.63 -11.07
N ALA A 97 -5.78 -15.40 -10.79
CA ALA A 97 -5.44 -16.60 -11.56
C ALA A 97 -6.53 -17.68 -11.49
N TRP A 98 -7.31 -17.73 -10.41
CA TRP A 98 -8.47 -18.60 -10.26
C TRP A 98 -9.77 -18.01 -10.83
N GLY A 99 -9.75 -16.79 -11.36
CA GLY A 99 -10.93 -16.07 -11.83
C GLY A 99 -11.88 -15.65 -10.70
N ARG A 100 -11.39 -15.53 -9.47
CA ARG A 100 -12.19 -15.14 -8.30
C ARG A 100 -12.09 -13.63 -8.05
N LYS A 101 -13.23 -13.02 -7.75
CA LYS A 101 -13.34 -11.59 -7.48
C LYS A 101 -12.87 -11.26 -6.07
N ILE A 102 -12.30 -10.07 -5.91
CA ILE A 102 -11.86 -9.53 -4.63
C ILE A 102 -12.48 -8.15 -4.37
N ALA A 103 -12.92 -7.91 -3.15
CA ALA A 103 -13.26 -6.59 -2.65
C ALA A 103 -12.13 -6.07 -1.76
N VAL A 104 -11.86 -4.77 -1.81
CA VAL A 104 -10.87 -4.12 -0.94
C VAL A 104 -11.54 -2.95 -0.24
N ALA A 105 -11.71 -3.06 1.08
CA ALA A 105 -12.25 -2.00 1.91
C ALA A 105 -11.14 -1.03 2.36
N VAL A 106 -11.33 0.25 2.09
CA VAL A 106 -10.35 1.31 2.37
C VAL A 106 -11.03 2.58 2.88
N ASP A 107 -10.28 3.35 3.65
CA ASP A 107 -10.64 4.73 4.00
C ASP A 107 -10.54 5.66 2.78
N SER A 108 -11.43 6.65 2.71
CA SER A 108 -11.54 7.60 1.60
C SER A 108 -10.32 8.49 1.45
N ALA A 109 -9.72 8.94 2.56
CA ALA A 109 -8.52 9.77 2.51
C ALA A 109 -7.31 8.94 2.03
N PHE A 110 -7.21 7.68 2.44
CA PHE A 110 -6.20 6.77 1.88
C PHE A 110 -6.42 6.50 0.39
N PHE A 111 -7.65 6.17 -0.02
CA PHE A 111 -7.97 5.90 -1.42
C PHE A 111 -7.64 7.10 -2.33
N ALA A 112 -7.89 8.32 -1.87
CA ALA A 112 -7.58 9.55 -2.60
C ALA A 112 -6.06 9.76 -2.84
N THR A 113 -5.20 9.06 -2.10
CA THR A 113 -3.74 9.10 -2.33
C THR A 113 -3.24 8.06 -3.35
N LEU A 114 -4.10 7.11 -3.72
CA LEU A 114 -3.76 6.13 -4.75
C LEU A 114 -3.68 6.84 -6.12
N PRO A 115 -2.85 6.34 -7.05
CA PRO A 115 -2.88 6.81 -8.42
C PRO A 115 -4.27 6.57 -9.01
N THR A 116 -4.68 7.40 -9.97
CA THR A 116 -5.95 7.24 -10.66
C THR A 116 -6.07 5.84 -11.25
N LEU A 117 -7.10 5.11 -10.81
CA LEU A 117 -7.39 3.75 -11.27
C LEU A 117 -8.42 3.79 -12.39
N THR A 118 -8.16 3.05 -13.47
CA THR A 118 -9.11 2.92 -14.59
C THR A 118 -10.33 2.14 -14.15
N GLN A 119 -11.49 2.78 -14.20
CA GLN A 119 -12.76 2.16 -13.82
C GLN A 119 -13.37 1.38 -14.99
N VAL A 120 -14.04 0.28 -14.67
CA VAL A 120 -14.77 -0.58 -15.62
C VAL A 120 -16.17 -0.90 -15.09
N PRO A 121 -17.12 -1.34 -15.95
CA PRO A 121 -18.40 -1.86 -15.47
C PRO A 121 -18.23 -3.03 -14.48
N LYS A 122 -19.17 -3.18 -13.54
CA LYS A 122 -19.13 -4.20 -12.48
C LYS A 122 -18.95 -5.62 -13.02
N GLU A 123 -19.55 -5.89 -14.17
CA GLU A 123 -19.54 -7.20 -14.83
C GLU A 123 -18.14 -7.56 -15.31
N GLN A 124 -17.35 -6.56 -15.70
CA GLN A 124 -15.98 -6.67 -16.21
C GLN A 124 -14.91 -6.53 -15.11
N ALA A 125 -15.33 -6.28 -13.86
CA ALA A 125 -14.43 -5.99 -12.76
C ALA A 125 -13.95 -7.26 -12.05
N ASP A 126 -12.65 -7.28 -11.74
CA ASP A 126 -12.01 -8.27 -10.88
C ASP A 126 -11.94 -7.78 -9.42
N VAL A 127 -11.83 -6.45 -9.26
CA VAL A 127 -11.67 -5.78 -7.96
C VAL A 127 -12.80 -4.78 -7.74
N ALA A 128 -13.41 -4.84 -6.57
CA ALA A 128 -14.33 -3.82 -6.07
C ALA A 128 -13.72 -3.08 -4.88
N TRP A 129 -13.39 -1.81 -5.05
CA TRP A 129 -12.90 -0.95 -3.98
C TRP A 129 -14.08 -0.39 -3.20
N LEU A 130 -14.25 -0.85 -1.96
CA LEU A 130 -15.28 -0.36 -1.05
C LEU A 130 -14.69 0.81 -0.26
N VAL A 131 -15.01 2.02 -0.70
CA VAL A 131 -14.43 3.25 -0.13
C VAL A 131 -15.36 3.75 0.97
N TYR A 132 -14.83 3.84 2.19
CA TYR A 132 -15.57 4.25 3.38
C TYR A 132 -15.07 5.58 3.93
N GLU A 133 -15.94 6.29 4.62
CA GLU A 133 -15.63 7.52 5.33
C GLU A 133 -16.12 7.42 6.78
N LEU A 134 -15.38 8.04 7.69
CA LEU A 134 -15.80 8.17 9.09
C LEU A 134 -16.57 9.49 9.29
N GLN A 135 -17.86 9.38 9.57
CA GLN A 135 -18.74 10.55 9.79
C GLN A 135 -19.17 10.66 11.25
N SER A 136 -19.23 11.89 11.77
CA SER A 136 -19.77 12.15 13.10
C SER A 136 -21.27 11.82 13.14
N SER A 137 -21.70 11.12 14.19
CA SER A 137 -23.10 10.78 14.44
C SER A 137 -23.70 11.74 15.46
N ASN A 138 -24.62 12.58 14.99
CA ASN A 138 -25.29 13.61 15.79
C ASN A 138 -26.07 13.05 17.00
N LYS A 139 -26.36 11.74 17.03
CA LYS A 139 -27.23 11.15 18.05
C LYS A 139 -26.50 10.75 19.34
N GLN A 140 -25.18 10.55 19.34
CA GLN A 140 -24.46 10.02 20.52
C GLN A 140 -22.96 10.42 20.62
N GLY A 141 -22.50 11.47 19.93
CA GLY A 141 -21.09 11.88 19.97
C GLY A 141 -20.09 10.82 19.47
N GLY A 142 -20.60 9.78 18.80
CA GLY A 142 -19.82 8.70 18.22
C GLY A 142 -19.60 8.91 16.74
N TYR A 143 -18.68 8.16 16.16
CA TYR A 143 -18.46 8.13 14.72
C TYR A 143 -19.09 6.89 14.10
N ARG A 144 -19.55 7.01 12.85
CA ARG A 144 -20.04 5.90 12.04
C ARG A 144 -19.23 5.77 10.78
N ILE A 145 -18.95 4.54 10.38
CA ILE A 145 -18.35 4.23 9.09
C ILE A 145 -19.49 4.24 8.07
N VAL A 146 -19.36 5.06 7.03
CA VAL A 146 -20.36 5.23 5.97
C VAL A 146 -19.73 4.85 4.64
N SER A 147 -20.45 4.08 3.83
CA SER A 147 -20.04 3.79 2.46
C SER A 147 -20.07 5.08 1.64
N ASN A 148 -18.92 5.51 1.14
CA ASN A 148 -18.80 6.70 0.30
C ASN A 148 -19.04 6.34 -1.18
N GLN A 149 -18.30 5.36 -1.70
CA GLN A 149 -18.43 4.91 -3.09
C GLN A 149 -17.91 3.48 -3.28
N ILE A 150 -18.30 2.86 -4.39
CA ILE A 150 -17.71 1.60 -4.86
C ILE A 150 -17.06 1.87 -6.21
N VAL A 151 -15.77 1.56 -6.32
CA VAL A 151 -15.00 1.71 -7.57
C VAL A 151 -14.66 0.32 -8.11
N TYR A 152 -14.96 0.07 -9.38
CA TYR A 152 -14.76 -1.22 -10.03
C TYR A 152 -13.57 -1.15 -10.98
N THR A 153 -12.61 -2.07 -10.86
CA THR A 153 -11.38 -2.07 -11.67
C THR A 153 -11.00 -3.47 -12.13
N GLN A 154 -10.23 -3.56 -13.22
CA GLN A 154 -9.50 -4.78 -13.56
C GLN A 154 -8.27 -4.94 -12.67
N PHE A 155 -7.97 -6.18 -12.27
CA PHE A 155 -6.92 -6.47 -11.29
C PHE A 155 -5.53 -6.06 -11.80
N THR A 156 -5.15 -6.51 -13.00
CA THR A 156 -3.81 -6.27 -13.57
C THR A 156 -3.53 -4.79 -13.76
N THR A 157 -4.48 -4.05 -14.32
CA THR A 157 -4.33 -2.60 -14.57
C THR A 157 -4.25 -1.82 -13.26
N ALA A 158 -5.10 -2.14 -12.27
CA ALA A 158 -5.06 -1.49 -10.97
C ALA A 158 -3.73 -1.77 -10.25
N LEU A 159 -3.28 -3.02 -10.25
CA LEU A 159 -2.03 -3.42 -9.61
C LEU A 159 -0.83 -2.69 -10.25
N GLN A 160 -0.74 -2.67 -11.58
CA GLN A 160 0.33 -1.97 -12.30
C GLN A 160 0.38 -0.49 -11.95
N ARG A 161 -0.76 0.20 -11.89
CA ARG A 161 -0.82 1.62 -11.50
C ARG A 161 -0.36 1.81 -10.06
N ILE A 162 -0.77 0.94 -9.13
CA ILE A 162 -0.41 1.05 -7.70
C ILE A 162 1.09 0.80 -7.49
N THR A 163 1.70 -0.15 -8.22
CA THR A 163 3.10 -0.52 -8.03
C THR A 163 4.09 0.37 -8.76
N ASN A 164 3.67 0.99 -9.88
CA ASN A 164 4.56 1.78 -10.72
C ASN A 164 4.39 3.27 -10.42
N ALA A 165 5.46 3.91 -9.96
CA ALA A 165 5.50 5.36 -9.85
C ALA A 165 5.59 5.98 -11.25
N ASP A 166 4.84 7.06 -11.47
CA ASP A 166 5.01 7.87 -12.67
C ASP A 166 6.42 8.49 -12.63
N PRO A 167 7.24 8.33 -13.69
CA PRO A 167 8.61 8.82 -13.68
C PRO A 167 8.64 10.34 -13.63
N GLY A 168 9.50 10.90 -12.77
CA GLY A 168 9.87 12.31 -12.81
C GLY A 168 10.81 12.60 -13.98
N ALA A 169 11.13 13.88 -14.20
CA ALA A 169 12.11 14.27 -15.21
C ALA A 169 13.50 13.72 -14.85
N GLU A 170 14.12 12.99 -15.77
CA GLU A 170 15.47 12.45 -15.59
C GLU A 170 16.49 13.57 -15.31
N SER A 171 16.31 14.74 -15.92
CA SER A 171 17.15 15.91 -15.73
C SER A 171 17.19 16.41 -14.28
N ASP A 172 16.11 16.26 -13.51
CA ASP A 172 16.09 16.60 -12.08
C ASP A 172 17.00 15.66 -11.29
N PHE A 173 16.95 14.37 -11.63
CA PHE A 173 17.80 13.37 -11.01
C PHE A 173 19.26 13.57 -11.41
N LEU A 174 19.56 13.86 -12.67
CA LEU A 174 20.91 14.19 -13.14
C LEU A 174 21.48 15.41 -12.42
N ARG A 175 20.69 16.48 -12.24
CA ARG A 175 21.12 17.66 -11.45
C ARG A 175 21.43 17.31 -10.00
N LEU A 176 20.61 16.45 -9.38
CA LEU A 176 20.86 15.96 -8.02
C LEU A 176 22.17 15.15 -7.94
N LEU A 177 22.42 14.28 -8.92
CA LEU A 177 23.63 13.47 -8.99
C LEU A 177 24.87 14.36 -9.16
N GLN A 178 24.82 15.33 -10.08
CA GLN A 178 25.93 16.25 -10.31
C GLN A 178 26.28 17.03 -9.03
N ARG A 179 25.26 17.59 -8.35
CA ARG A 179 25.48 18.29 -7.07
C ARG A 179 26.17 17.40 -6.04
N LYS A 180 25.72 16.14 -5.88
CA LYS A 180 26.34 15.19 -4.95
C LYS A 180 27.78 14.82 -5.35
N LEU A 181 28.05 14.74 -6.65
CA LEU A 181 29.38 14.46 -7.17
C LEU A 181 30.33 15.64 -6.89
N ASP A 182 29.88 16.86 -7.17
CA ASP A 182 30.64 18.09 -6.92
C ASP A 182 30.99 18.23 -5.43
N GLU A 183 30.02 18.05 -4.54
CA GLU A 183 30.21 18.04 -3.08
C GLU A 183 31.29 17.01 -2.65
N LYS A 184 31.24 15.80 -3.23
CA LYS A 184 32.24 14.76 -2.94
C LYS A 184 33.62 15.14 -3.47
N GLN A 185 33.73 15.65 -4.69
CA GLN A 185 35.01 16.04 -5.28
C GLN A 185 35.67 17.19 -4.49
N LEU A 186 34.88 18.20 -4.12
CA LEU A 186 35.30 19.30 -3.25
C LEU A 186 35.81 18.82 -1.88
N SER A 187 35.17 17.80 -1.30
CA SER A 187 35.58 17.23 0.00
C SER A 187 36.80 16.29 -0.05
N SER A 188 37.08 15.68 -1.21
CA SER A 188 38.07 14.60 -1.34
C SER A 188 39.43 15.02 -1.93
N GLY A 189 39.56 16.26 -2.44
CA GLY A 189 40.81 16.82 -2.96
C GLY A 189 41.49 16.03 -4.10
N LYS A 190 40.84 15.01 -4.67
CA LYS A 190 41.38 14.17 -5.75
C LYS A 190 40.52 14.28 -7.01
N SER A 191 41.16 14.51 -8.14
CA SER A 191 40.53 14.38 -9.47
C SER A 191 40.15 12.92 -9.74
N PRO A 192 38.92 12.62 -10.20
CA PRO A 192 38.55 11.26 -10.53
C PRO A 192 39.14 10.88 -11.90
N LYS A 193 39.91 9.79 -11.93
CA LYS A 193 40.02 8.97 -13.15
C LYS A 193 38.77 8.10 -13.19
N THR A 194 37.81 8.41 -14.03
CA THR A 194 36.58 7.63 -14.16
C THR A 194 36.71 6.70 -15.36
N SER A 195 36.70 5.39 -15.11
CA SER A 195 36.35 4.40 -16.14
C SER A 195 34.87 4.53 -16.46
N SER A 196 34.49 4.17 -17.70
CA SER A 196 33.09 4.25 -18.11
C SER A 196 32.24 3.22 -17.34
N LEU A 197 30.94 3.49 -17.18
CA LEU A 197 30.02 2.52 -16.57
C LEU A 197 29.97 1.20 -17.37
N LEU A 198 30.26 1.24 -18.67
CA LEU A 198 30.30 0.04 -19.51
C LEU A 198 31.50 -0.85 -19.17
N ASP A 199 32.62 -0.25 -18.77
CA ASP A 199 33.84 -0.96 -18.38
C ASP A 199 33.64 -1.76 -17.08
N ALA A 200 32.63 -1.42 -16.27
CA ALA A 200 32.27 -2.14 -15.06
C ALA A 200 31.41 -3.39 -15.31
N PHE A 201 30.88 -3.56 -16.54
CA PHE A 201 30.04 -4.70 -16.91
C PHE A 201 30.67 -5.62 -17.96
N THR A 202 31.85 -5.29 -18.47
CA THR A 202 32.66 -6.22 -19.27
C THR A 202 33.26 -7.29 -18.35
N PRO A 203 32.93 -8.58 -18.54
CA PRO A 203 33.64 -9.64 -17.84
C PRO A 203 35.10 -9.62 -18.29
N ASP A 204 36.05 -9.76 -17.35
CA ASP A 204 37.46 -9.96 -17.68
C ASP A 204 37.57 -11.13 -18.66
N GLU A 205 38.00 -10.86 -19.89
CA GLU A 205 38.36 -11.92 -20.82
C GLU A 205 39.50 -12.72 -20.18
N ALA A 206 39.18 -13.95 -19.77
CA ALA A 206 40.14 -14.90 -19.26
C ALA A 206 41.22 -15.10 -20.32
N SER A 207 42.44 -14.67 -19.98
CA SER A 207 43.66 -15.08 -20.65
C SER A 207 43.83 -16.59 -20.44
N GLU A 208 43.43 -17.38 -21.45
CA GLU A 208 43.90 -18.75 -21.62
C GLU A 208 45.35 -18.71 -22.14
N GLU A 209 46.29 -19.14 -21.32
CA GLU A 209 47.52 -19.83 -21.75
C GLU A 209 47.57 -21.21 -21.08
#